data_AF-A0A9X4FIJ3-F1
#
_entry.id   AF-A0A9X4FIJ3-F1
#
_cell.length_a   1.000
_cell.length_b   1.000
_cell.length_c   1.000
_cell.angle_alpha   90.00
_cell.angle_beta   90.00
_cell.angle_gamma   90.00
#
_symmetry.space_group_name_H-M   'P 1'
#
loop_
_entity.id
_entity.type
_entity.pdbx_description
1 polymer ?
#
loop_
_entity_poly.entity_id
_entity_poly.type
_entity_poly.pdbx_seq_one_letter_code
_entity_poly.pdbx_strand_id
1 'polypeptide(L)'
;MLDFPRPKNYPYKEVFSFDGEIALMKGSYKDSKHESIGMRWMVGESPMGYPSTYGNPMWMVVPENLASFILEGIFEDIENLRKNIRDFQEFMDALELVRERVKKI
;
A
#
# COMPACT_ATOMS: atom_id res chain seq x y z
N MET A 1 -13.30 3.57 -7.16
CA MET A 1 -12.53 3.48 -5.91
C MET A 1 -12.24 2.01 -5.71
N LEU A 2 -10.97 1.60 -5.72
CA LEU A 2 -10.61 0.21 -5.42
C LEU A 2 -10.96 -0.04 -3.95
N ASP A 3 -11.81 -1.02 -3.69
CA ASP A 3 -12.16 -1.40 -2.32
C ASP A 3 -11.14 -2.44 -1.83
N PHE A 4 -10.50 -2.15 -0.69
CA PHE A 4 -9.51 -3.03 -0.08
C PHE A 4 -10.18 -3.82 1.05
N PRO A 5 -10.16 -5.17 1.04
CA PRO A 5 -10.83 -5.96 2.05
C PRO A 5 -10.31 -5.66 3.46
N ARG A 6 -11.21 -5.42 4.42
CA ARG A 6 -10.87 -5.15 5.83
C ARG A 6 -11.10 -6.39 6.70
N PRO A 7 -10.07 -7.23 6.92
CA PRO A 7 -10.24 -8.46 7.70
C PRO A 7 -10.40 -8.14 9.18
N LYS A 8 -11.34 -8.81 9.86
CA LYS A 8 -11.64 -8.55 11.29
C LYS A 8 -10.44 -8.84 12.21
N ASN A 9 -9.60 -9.78 11.85
CA ASN A 9 -8.42 -10.20 12.60
C ASN A 9 -7.16 -9.41 12.24
N TYR A 10 -7.25 -8.40 11.38
CA TYR A 10 -6.15 -7.48 11.10
C TYR A 10 -6.71 -6.07 10.82
N PRO A 11 -7.19 -5.37 11.85
CA PRO A 11 -7.64 -3.99 11.69
C PRO A 11 -6.49 -3.10 11.20
N TYR A 12 -6.77 -2.30 10.18
CA TYR A 12 -5.86 -1.29 9.63
C TYR A 12 -6.61 0.01 9.32
N LYS A 13 -5.89 1.13 9.33
CA LYS A 13 -6.45 2.44 9.01
C LYS A 13 -6.64 2.59 7.49
N GLU A 14 -5.55 2.47 6.74
CA GLU A 14 -5.52 2.67 5.30
C GLU A 14 -4.46 1.78 4.62
N VAL A 15 -4.65 1.53 3.32
CA VAL A 15 -3.60 0.97 2.45
C VAL A 15 -2.65 2.10 2.06
N PHE A 16 -1.37 1.97 2.42
CA PHE A 16 -0.38 3.04 2.18
C PHE A 16 0.37 2.87 0.86
N SER A 17 0.38 1.68 0.26
CA SER A 17 0.99 1.42 -1.04
C SER A 17 0.16 0.42 -1.83
N PHE A 18 0.00 0.69 -3.13
CA PHE A 18 -0.63 -0.21 -4.10
C PHE A 18 -0.02 0.04 -5.48
N ASP A 19 0.52 -1.01 -6.10
CA ASP A 19 1.20 -0.94 -7.41
C ASP A 19 0.36 -1.43 -8.59
N GLY A 20 -0.89 -1.82 -8.35
CA GLY A 20 -1.76 -2.45 -9.34
C GLY A 20 -2.06 -3.93 -9.04
N GLU A 21 -1.16 -4.62 -8.34
CA GLU A 21 -1.30 -6.03 -8.01
C GLU A 21 -1.12 -6.30 -6.51
N ILE A 22 -0.22 -5.62 -5.82
CA ILE A 22 0.08 -5.81 -4.41
C ILE A 22 -0.35 -4.57 -3.62
N ALA A 23 -1.08 -4.80 -2.53
CA ALA A 23 -1.42 -3.78 -1.55
C ALA A 23 -0.65 -4.00 -0.25
N LEU A 24 -0.18 -2.91 0.36
CA LEU A 24 0.49 -2.89 1.66
C LEU A 24 -0.25 -2.00 2.65
N MET A 25 -0.36 -2.47 3.90
CA MET A 25 -0.98 -1.72 4.99
C MET A 25 -0.26 -1.93 6.31
N LYS A 26 -0.50 -1.02 7.26
CA LYS A 26 -0.03 -1.13 8.65
C LYS A 26 -1.22 -1.40 9.56
N GLY A 27 -1.07 -2.36 10.47
CA GLY A 27 -2.10 -2.70 11.46
C GLY A 27 -1.63 -3.77 12.42
N SER A 28 -2.54 -4.36 13.18
CA SER A 28 -2.22 -5.34 14.22
C SER A 28 -2.92 -6.66 13.94
N TYR A 29 -2.18 -7.78 13.93
CA TYR A 29 -2.80 -9.10 13.82
C TYR A 29 -3.43 -9.52 15.15
N LYS A 30 -4.75 -9.75 15.14
CA LYS A 30 -5.58 -10.07 16.31
C LYS A 30 -5.35 -9.05 17.43
N ASP A 31 -5.19 -9.54 18.66
CA ASP A 31 -4.95 -8.74 19.86
C ASP A 31 -3.45 -8.49 20.12
N SER A 32 -2.61 -8.58 19.06
CA SER A 32 -1.19 -8.24 19.18
C SER A 32 -1.01 -6.80 19.64
N LYS A 33 -0.12 -6.59 20.62
CA LYS A 33 0.30 -5.26 21.06
C LYS A 33 1.24 -4.57 20.06
N HIS A 34 1.79 -5.32 19.10
CA HIS A 34 2.71 -4.83 18.09
C HIS A 34 1.99 -4.67 16.76
N GLU A 35 2.22 -3.53 16.10
CA GLU A 35 1.85 -3.31 14.71
C GLU A 35 2.82 -4.07 13.79
N SER A 36 2.32 -4.49 12.64
CA SER A 36 3.09 -5.15 11.59
C SER A 36 2.66 -4.65 10.21
N ILE A 37 3.42 -5.03 9.18
CA ILE A 37 3.04 -4.80 7.78
C ILE A 37 2.19 -5.96 7.29
N GLY A 38 1.03 -5.63 6.75
CA GLY A 38 0.18 -6.55 6.01
C GLY A 38 0.40 -6.39 4.51
N MET A 39 0.48 -7.52 3.79
CA MET A 39 0.58 -7.56 2.34
C MET A 39 -0.54 -8.40 1.75
N ARG A 40 -1.12 -7.98 0.63
CA ARG A 40 -2.15 -8.73 -0.09
C ARG A 40 -1.94 -8.62 -1.59
N TRP A 41 -1.94 -9.76 -2.27
CA TRP A 41 -2.10 -9.82 -3.72
C TRP A 41 -3.57 -9.54 -4.06
N MET A 42 -3.85 -8.50 -4.83
CA MET A 42 -5.19 -7.99 -5.14
C MET A 42 -5.83 -8.70 -6.34
N VAL A 43 -5.05 -9.34 -7.21
CA VAL A 43 -5.57 -10.10 -8.36
C VAL A 43 -6.16 -11.43 -7.84
N GLY A 44 -7.49 -11.53 -7.80
CA GLY A 44 -8.22 -12.73 -7.38
C GLY A 44 -8.07 -13.91 -8.34
N GLU A 45 -8.26 -15.14 -7.83
CA GLU A 45 -8.23 -16.41 -8.60
C GLU A 45 -7.08 -16.53 -9.61
N SER A 46 -5.86 -16.15 -9.20
CA SER A 46 -4.67 -16.47 -9.96
C SER A 46 -4.05 -17.76 -9.42
N PRO A 47 -3.61 -18.71 -10.28
CA PRO A 47 -2.76 -19.84 -9.87
C PRO A 47 -1.47 -19.39 -9.14
N MET A 48 -1.07 -18.12 -9.32
CA MET A 48 0.11 -17.51 -8.72
C MET A 48 -0.18 -16.83 -7.37
N GLY A 49 -1.47 -16.63 -7.01
CA GLY A 49 -1.89 -15.87 -5.83
C GLY A 49 -1.82 -16.71 -4.54
N TYR A 50 -0.71 -16.60 -3.81
CA TYR A 50 -0.55 -17.20 -2.47
C TYR A 50 -0.21 -16.11 -1.44
N PRO A 51 -0.79 -16.14 -0.21
CA PRO A 51 -1.78 -17.08 0.28
C PRO A 51 -3.22 -16.75 -0.13
N SER A 52 -4.00 -17.78 -0.45
CA SER A 52 -5.44 -17.68 -0.74
C SER A 52 -6.22 -18.70 0.08
N THR A 53 -7.47 -18.34 0.44
CA THR A 53 -8.41 -19.24 1.12
C THR A 53 -9.65 -19.37 0.23
N TYR A 54 -9.97 -20.60 -0.18
CA TYR A 54 -11.04 -20.90 -1.14
C TYR A 54 -10.92 -20.04 -2.42
N GLY A 55 -9.72 -19.88 -2.97
CA GLY A 55 -9.47 -19.07 -4.19
C GLY A 55 -9.41 -17.55 -3.98
N ASN A 56 -9.69 -17.07 -2.76
CA ASN A 56 -9.69 -15.64 -2.45
C ASN A 56 -8.35 -15.21 -1.83
N PRO A 57 -7.65 -14.21 -2.40
CA PRO A 57 -6.40 -13.73 -1.82
C PRO A 57 -6.59 -13.14 -0.43
N MET A 58 -5.67 -13.48 0.46
CA MET A 58 -5.68 -13.04 1.86
C MET A 58 -4.59 -12.02 2.15
N TRP A 59 -4.82 -11.27 3.22
CA TRP A 59 -3.75 -10.52 3.88
C TRP A 59 -2.80 -11.49 4.58
N MET A 60 -1.51 -11.29 4.37
CA MET A 60 -0.44 -11.95 5.12
C MET A 60 0.30 -10.93 5.97
N VAL A 61 0.71 -11.36 7.16
CA VAL A 61 1.64 -10.59 7.98
C VAL A 61 3.04 -10.79 7.40
N VAL A 62 3.72 -9.70 7.07
CA VAL A 62 5.09 -9.72 6.56
C VAL A 62 6.05 -9.74 7.76
N PRO A 63 7.00 -10.69 7.83
CA PRO A 63 8.04 -10.69 8.85
C PRO A 63 8.84 -9.37 8.84
N GLU A 64 9.21 -8.86 10.01
CA GLU A 64 9.82 -7.52 10.16
C GLU A 64 11.06 -7.30 9.28
N ASN A 65 11.96 -8.28 9.23
CA ASN A 65 13.17 -8.20 8.38
C ASN A 65 12.84 -8.11 6.89
N LEU A 66 11.77 -8.78 6.43
CA LEU A 66 11.35 -8.68 5.03
C LEU A 66 10.61 -7.36 4.77
N ALA A 67 9.78 -6.94 5.74
CA ALA A 67 9.09 -5.67 5.68
C ALA A 67 10.08 -4.51 5.56
N SER A 68 11.22 -4.53 6.26
CA SER A 68 12.24 -3.49 6.12
C SER A 68 12.79 -3.41 4.70
N PHE A 69 13.12 -4.54 4.05
CA PHE A 69 13.61 -4.51 2.67
C PHE A 69 12.57 -3.97 1.68
N ILE A 70 11.30 -4.34 1.85
CA ILE A 70 10.21 -3.85 1.00
C ILE A 70 10.04 -2.33 1.18
N LEU A 71 10.01 -1.86 2.43
CA LEU A 71 9.80 -0.44 2.73
C LEU A 71 10.98 0.43 2.28
N GLU A 72 12.22 -0.05 2.45
CA GLU A 72 13.41 0.65 1.95
C GLU A 72 13.41 0.74 0.42
N GLY A 73 13.00 -0.32 -0.29
CA GLY A 73 12.87 -0.27 -1.75
C GLY A 73 11.84 0.77 -2.22
N ILE A 74 10.66 0.79 -1.59
CA ILE A 74 9.62 1.80 -1.87
C ILE A 74 10.14 3.22 -1.57
N PHE A 75 10.88 3.38 -0.46
CA PHE A 75 11.45 4.67 -0.08
C PHE A 75 12.50 5.15 -1.09
N GLU A 76 13.38 4.28 -1.57
CA GLU A 76 14.38 4.60 -2.58
C GLU A 76 13.74 5.06 -3.89
N ASP A 77 12.67 4.40 -4.34
CA ASP A 77 11.91 4.80 -5.53
C ASP A 77 11.31 6.20 -5.36
N ILE A 78 10.72 6.49 -4.20
CA ILE A 78 10.17 7.82 -3.88
C ILE A 78 11.27 8.88 -3.91
N GLU A 79 12.42 8.61 -3.28
CA GLU A 79 13.54 9.54 -3.26
C GLU A 79 14.13 9.74 -4.66
N ASN A 80 14.19 8.69 -5.49
CA ASN A 80 14.63 8.80 -6.88
C ASN A 80 13.70 9.66 -7.73
N LEU A 81 12.38 9.53 -7.56
CA LEU A 81 11.42 10.43 -8.19
C LEU A 81 11.60 11.88 -7.69
N ARG A 82 11.82 12.03 -6.38
CA ARG A 82 12.00 13.33 -5.75
C ARG A 82 13.29 14.03 -6.16
N LYS A 83 14.36 13.32 -6.51
CA LYS A 83 15.64 13.92 -7.00
C LYS A 83 15.45 14.85 -8.20
N ASN A 84 14.43 14.61 -9.03
CA ASN A 84 14.12 15.45 -10.18
C ASN A 84 13.22 16.65 -9.85
N ILE A 85 12.77 16.77 -8.59
CA ILE A 85 11.92 17.84 -8.10
C ILE A 85 12.78 18.80 -7.28
N ARG A 86 12.99 20.01 -7.80
CA ARG A 86 13.80 21.03 -7.13
C ARG A 86 13.15 21.57 -5.85
N ASP A 87 11.83 21.81 -5.91
CA ASP A 87 11.02 22.27 -4.79
C ASP A 87 9.77 21.39 -4.70
N PHE A 88 9.72 20.55 -3.67
CA PHE A 88 8.64 19.59 -3.51
C PHE A 88 7.33 20.25 -3.07
N GLN A 89 7.40 21.34 -2.31
CA GLN A 89 6.20 22.05 -1.87
C GLN A 89 5.54 22.73 -3.07
N GLU A 90 6.31 23.47 -3.86
CA GLU A 90 5.82 24.12 -5.09
C GLU A 90 5.22 23.10 -6.08
N PHE A 91 5.85 21.92 -6.21
CA PHE A 91 5.31 20.82 -7.01
C PHE A 91 3.94 20.35 -6.51
N MET A 92 3.78 20.16 -5.19
CA MET A 92 2.51 19.73 -4.60
C MET A 92 1.41 20.79 -4.75
N ASP A 93 1.76 22.07 -4.57
CA ASP A 93 0.85 23.19 -4.76
C ASP A 93 0.36 23.26 -6.23
N ALA A 94 1.29 23.11 -7.19
CA ALA A 94 0.95 23.04 -8.62
C ALA A 94 0.04 21.83 -8.95
N LEU A 95 0.29 20.66 -8.35
CA LEU A 95 -0.53 19.47 -8.55
C LEU A 95 -1.96 19.67 -8.02
N GLU A 96 -2.13 20.31 -6.87
CA GLU A 96 -3.44 20.62 -6.30
C GLU A 96 -4.22 21.57 -7.22
N LEU A 97 -3.59 22.65 -7.69
CA LEU A 97 -4.17 23.59 -8.66
C LEU A 97 -4.67 22.87 -9.93
N VAL A 98 -3.93 21.89 -10.45
CA VAL A 98 -4.35 21.11 -11.63
C VAL A 98 -5.52 20.17 -11.29
N ARG A 99 -5.48 19.47 -10.16
CA ARG A 99 -6.57 18.55 -9.75
C ARG A 99 -7.90 19.26 -9.55
N GLU A 100 -7.89 20.47 -9.00
CA GLU A 100 -9.10 21.28 -8.85
C GLU A 100 -9.73 21.66 -10.20
N ARG A 101 -8.91 21.90 -11.23
CA ARG A 101 -9.40 22.20 -12.59
C ARG A 101 -10.04 20.99 -13.24
N VAL A 102 -9.43 19.81 -13.09
CA VAL A 102 -9.95 18.56 -13.66
C VAL A 102 -11.27 18.15 -13.02
N LYS A 103 -11.45 18.36 -11.71
CA LYS A 103 -12.71 18.05 -11.00
C LYS A 103 -13.90 18.93 -11.40
N LYS A 104 -13.67 20.05 -12.10
CA LYS A 104 -14.73 20.98 -12.54
C LYS A 104 -15.26 20.68 -13.94
N ILE A 105 -14.71 19.67 -14.62
CA ILE A 105 -15.15 19.15 -15.93
C ILE A 105 -15.90 17.85 -15.68
#